data_AF-A0A524GV21-F1
#
_entry.id   AF-A0A524GV21-F1
#
_cell.length_a   1.000
_cell.length_b   1.000
_cell.length_c   1.000
_cell.angle_alpha   90.00
_cell.angle_beta   90.00
_cell.angle_gamma   90.00
#
_symmetry.space_group_name_H-M   'P 1'
#
loop_
_entity.id
_entity.type
_entity.pdbx_description
1 polymer ?
#
loop_
_entity_poly.entity_id
_entity_poly.type
_entity_poly.pdbx_seq_one_letter_code
_entity_poly.pdbx_strand_id
1 'polypeptide(L)'
;MKDVNFYNVTLKNFAAPWTNENRSVFVPLNDYIATVIGLIRDDEPFNQLLSRDITYVGRNGVVAAPPAANNNDHYAQLESNNINLRDELVPTQQSLINNIPSSATAGVITSRAAAEAFFVAGTNRAMFRFTLLNHLCNDMEQMHDTSLSPDRIRQDVSRSPGGDSRLYLNSCIGCHTGMDPMAQAFAYYDYDEVNGMSLQYTPGVVQAKYFNNDLNFPQGYRTPDDHWDNYWRKGQNSYLFIDSTGPSSGDGAQSLGAELGNSAGFAACQVKKVFRAVCLREPDLPDNGKVNQIIATFRGTGYRMKQVFADTAVYCMGQ
;
A
#
# COMPACT_ATOMS: atom_id res chain seq x y z
N MET A 1 -14.16 16.23 -14.16
CA MET A 1 -13.04 16.88 -13.42
C MET A 1 -12.03 17.43 -14.42
N LYS A 2 -12.15 18.71 -14.78
CA LYS A 2 -11.26 19.38 -15.75
C LYS A 2 -10.29 20.38 -15.10
N ASP A 3 -10.45 20.72 -13.84
CA ASP A 3 -9.56 21.68 -13.17
C ASP A 3 -8.15 21.11 -13.00
N VAL A 4 -7.13 21.87 -13.40
CA VAL A 4 -5.71 21.51 -13.25
C VAL A 4 -5.31 21.46 -11.78
N ASN A 5 -5.85 22.36 -10.95
CA ASN A 5 -5.50 22.44 -9.52
C ASN A 5 -5.97 21.21 -8.75
N PHE A 6 -7.03 20.54 -9.21
CA PHE A 6 -7.45 19.26 -8.65
C PHE A 6 -6.33 18.21 -8.75
N TYR A 7 -5.60 18.16 -9.86
CA TYR A 7 -4.51 17.20 -10.05
C TYR A 7 -3.20 17.67 -9.41
N ASN A 8 -2.83 18.93 -9.61
CA ASN A 8 -1.56 19.49 -9.14
C ASN A 8 -1.51 19.71 -7.61
N VAL A 9 -2.65 19.98 -6.97
CA VAL A 9 -2.72 20.31 -5.55
C VAL A 9 -3.54 19.28 -4.79
N THR A 10 -4.82 19.10 -5.13
CA THR A 10 -5.73 18.27 -4.35
C THR A 10 -5.28 16.80 -4.34
N LEU A 11 -5.06 16.19 -5.50
CA LEU A 11 -4.64 14.79 -5.58
C LEU A 11 -3.19 14.57 -5.13
N LYS A 12 -2.31 15.56 -5.32
CA LYS A 12 -0.95 15.51 -4.76
C LYS A 12 -0.99 15.41 -3.24
N ASN A 13 -1.70 16.34 -2.58
CA ASN A 13 -1.83 16.36 -1.12
C ASN A 13 -2.63 15.16 -0.58
N PHE A 14 -3.57 14.65 -1.37
CA PHE A 14 -4.34 13.45 -1.05
C PHE A 14 -3.46 12.21 -0.91
N ALA A 15 -2.50 12.03 -1.85
CA ALA A 15 -1.62 10.87 -1.89
C ALA A 15 -0.33 11.02 -1.06
N ALA A 16 0.16 12.26 -0.87
CA ALA A 16 1.43 12.56 -0.20
C ALA A 16 1.62 11.85 1.16
N PRO A 17 0.63 11.84 2.09
CA PRO A 17 0.75 11.14 3.37
C PRO A 17 1.00 9.63 3.29
N TRP A 18 0.81 9.00 2.13
CA TRP A 18 0.94 7.56 1.98
C TRP A 18 2.36 7.12 1.60
N THR A 19 3.24 8.10 1.38
CA THR A 19 4.58 7.90 0.82
C THR A 19 5.70 8.08 1.85
N ASN A 20 5.37 8.35 3.11
CA ASN A 20 6.33 8.58 4.18
C ASN A 20 5.77 8.17 5.53
N GLU A 21 6.65 7.79 6.46
CA GLU A 21 6.26 7.32 7.80
C GLU A 21 5.57 8.40 8.64
N ASN A 22 5.96 9.66 8.45
CA ASN A 22 5.40 10.82 9.16
C ASN A 22 3.98 11.17 8.71
N ARG A 23 3.49 10.55 7.62
CA ARG A 23 2.18 10.84 7.00
C ARG A 23 2.00 12.33 6.70
N SER A 24 3.11 13.00 6.37
CA SER A 24 3.14 14.42 6.05
C SER A 24 2.61 14.64 4.64
N VAL A 25 1.87 15.74 4.46
CA VAL A 25 1.53 16.29 3.13
C VAL A 25 2.70 17.06 2.51
N PHE A 26 3.69 17.46 3.33
CA PHE A 26 4.85 18.25 2.92
C PHE A 26 5.98 17.35 2.44
N VAL A 27 5.74 16.64 1.35
CA VAL A 27 6.76 15.86 0.63
C VAL A 27 6.79 16.25 -0.85
N PRO A 28 7.94 16.13 -1.53
CA PRO A 28 8.02 16.32 -2.97
C PRO A 28 7.09 15.36 -3.72
N LEU A 29 6.66 15.75 -4.92
CA LEU A 29 6.10 14.82 -5.90
C LEU A 29 7.07 13.65 -6.08
N ASN A 30 6.53 12.43 -6.16
CA ASN A 30 7.28 11.20 -6.37
C ASN A 30 6.45 10.23 -7.24
N ASP A 31 7.04 9.09 -7.58
CA ASP A 31 6.44 8.08 -8.45
C ASP A 31 5.15 7.48 -7.88
N TYR A 32 5.06 7.28 -6.57
CA TYR A 32 3.84 6.86 -5.90
C TYR A 32 2.73 7.91 -6.11
N ILE A 33 2.96 9.17 -5.73
CA ILE A 33 1.96 10.25 -5.86
C ILE A 33 1.53 10.40 -7.32
N ALA A 34 2.48 10.44 -8.25
CA ALA A 34 2.20 10.55 -9.68
C ALA A 34 1.34 9.38 -10.17
N THR A 35 1.58 8.15 -9.69
CA THR A 35 0.80 6.97 -10.05
C THR A 35 -0.64 7.05 -9.54
N VAL A 36 -0.85 7.55 -8.32
CA VAL A 36 -2.20 7.81 -7.78
C VAL A 36 -2.93 8.85 -8.64
N ILE A 37 -2.28 9.97 -8.95
CA ILE A 37 -2.85 11.04 -9.79
C ILE A 37 -3.21 10.48 -11.16
N GLY A 38 -2.29 9.74 -11.79
CA GLY A 38 -2.44 9.17 -13.12
C GLY A 38 -3.60 8.18 -13.22
N LEU A 39 -3.70 7.21 -12.29
CA LEU A 39 -4.80 6.25 -12.29
C LEU A 39 -6.16 6.93 -12.09
N ILE A 40 -6.26 7.92 -11.19
CA ILE A 40 -7.49 8.68 -10.99
C ILE A 40 -7.81 9.48 -12.26
N ARG A 41 -6.83 10.15 -12.85
CA ARG A 41 -7.00 10.98 -14.04
C ARG A 41 -7.42 10.15 -15.25
N ASP A 42 -6.84 8.98 -15.45
CA ASP A 42 -7.17 8.11 -16.58
C ASP A 42 -8.42 7.28 -16.32
N ASP A 43 -9.03 7.45 -15.14
CA ASP A 43 -10.23 6.75 -14.70
C ASP A 43 -10.04 5.23 -14.71
N GLU A 44 -8.85 4.76 -14.34
CA GLU A 44 -8.47 3.34 -14.30
C GLU A 44 -9.05 2.62 -13.06
N PRO A 45 -9.16 1.28 -13.07
CA PRO A 45 -9.63 0.53 -11.90
C PRO A 45 -8.66 0.69 -10.73
N PHE A 46 -9.07 1.45 -9.71
CA PHE A 46 -8.15 1.88 -8.66
C PHE A 46 -7.78 0.75 -7.68
N ASN A 47 -8.53 -0.36 -7.64
CA ASN A 47 -8.13 -1.58 -6.94
C ASN A 47 -6.83 -2.19 -7.47
N GLN A 48 -6.42 -1.86 -8.71
CA GLN A 48 -5.16 -2.31 -9.28
C GLN A 48 -3.93 -1.49 -8.83
N LEU A 49 -4.14 -0.42 -8.05
CA LEU A 49 -3.06 0.43 -7.50
C LEU A 49 -1.99 -0.37 -6.76
N LEU A 50 -2.37 -1.50 -6.16
CA LEU A 50 -1.49 -2.33 -5.33
C LEU A 50 -0.87 -3.52 -6.07
N SER A 51 -1.21 -3.77 -7.34
CA SER A 51 -0.84 -5.03 -8.03
C SER A 51 -0.42 -4.87 -9.48
N ARG A 52 -0.62 -3.71 -10.11
CA ARG A 52 -0.27 -3.54 -11.52
C ARG A 52 1.20 -3.19 -11.69
N ASP A 53 1.83 -3.72 -12.74
CA ASP A 53 3.09 -3.22 -13.26
C ASP A 53 2.87 -1.87 -13.95
N ILE A 54 2.77 -0.81 -13.14
CA ILE A 54 2.55 0.53 -13.64
C ILE A 54 3.18 1.58 -12.73
N THR A 55 3.70 2.62 -13.36
CA THR A 55 3.94 3.92 -12.75
C THR A 55 3.54 5.02 -13.72
N TYR A 56 3.36 6.24 -13.21
CA TYR A 56 3.17 7.43 -14.05
C TYR A 56 4.41 8.31 -13.99
N VAL A 57 4.79 8.82 -15.15
CA VAL A 57 5.95 9.69 -15.36
C VAL A 57 5.53 10.90 -16.19
N GLY A 58 6.29 11.98 -16.13
CA GLY A 58 6.17 13.07 -17.09
C GLY A 58 6.49 12.58 -18.51
N ARG A 59 5.74 13.08 -19.49
CA ARG A 59 5.96 12.81 -20.91
C ARG A 59 7.41 13.12 -21.30
N ASN A 60 7.94 12.33 -22.23
CA ASN A 60 9.30 12.52 -22.74
C ASN A 60 9.51 13.97 -23.21
N GLY A 61 10.60 14.59 -22.74
CA GLY A 61 10.99 15.96 -23.07
C GLY A 61 10.34 17.06 -22.21
N VAL A 62 9.41 16.73 -21.30
CA VAL A 62 8.79 17.75 -20.44
C VAL A 62 9.70 18.22 -19.29
N VAL A 63 10.63 17.35 -18.88
CA VAL A 63 11.72 17.63 -17.93
C VAL A 63 13.00 16.95 -18.41
N ALA A 64 14.16 17.41 -17.95
CA ALA A 64 15.46 16.92 -18.41
C ALA A 64 15.85 15.59 -17.75
N ALA A 65 15.54 15.40 -16.46
CA ALA A 65 15.83 14.17 -15.75
C ALA A 65 14.90 13.04 -16.22
N PRO A 66 15.43 11.86 -16.62
CA PRO A 66 14.61 10.70 -16.89
C PRO A 66 14.09 10.09 -15.58
N PRO A 67 12.96 9.36 -15.60
CA PRO A 67 12.53 8.54 -14.48
C PRO A 67 13.62 7.53 -14.09
N ALA A 68 13.88 7.37 -12.80
CA ALA A 68 14.96 6.54 -12.29
C ALA A 68 14.55 5.81 -11.01
N ALA A 69 15.13 4.62 -10.80
CA ALA A 69 14.89 3.80 -9.62
C ALA A 69 15.65 4.26 -8.36
N ASN A 70 16.66 5.12 -8.52
CA ASN A 70 17.61 5.47 -7.46
C ASN A 70 17.58 6.93 -7.02
N ASN A 71 16.72 7.76 -7.62
CA ASN A 71 16.58 9.17 -7.26
C ASN A 71 15.18 9.68 -7.61
N ASN A 72 14.86 10.89 -7.15
CA ASN A 72 13.56 11.53 -7.36
C ASN A 72 13.61 12.73 -8.33
N ASP A 73 14.70 12.91 -9.07
CA ASP A 73 14.97 14.14 -9.83
C ASP A 73 13.91 14.42 -10.88
N HIS A 74 13.42 13.37 -11.56
CA HIS A 74 12.34 13.47 -12.54
C HIS A 74 11.10 14.16 -11.94
N TYR A 75 10.63 13.66 -10.79
CA TYR A 75 9.43 14.16 -10.14
C TYR A 75 9.66 15.51 -9.45
N ALA A 76 10.85 15.72 -8.89
CA ALA A 76 11.25 17.02 -8.35
C ALA A 76 11.24 18.11 -9.44
N GLN A 77 11.73 17.81 -10.65
CA GLN A 77 11.71 18.74 -11.78
C GLN A 77 10.28 19.00 -12.29
N LEU A 78 9.42 17.97 -12.33
CA LEU A 78 8.01 18.15 -12.70
C LEU A 78 7.34 19.17 -11.75
N GLU A 79 7.61 19.03 -10.46
CA GLU A 79 7.08 19.95 -9.45
C GLU A 79 7.71 21.35 -9.53
N SER A 80 9.04 21.46 -9.55
CA SER A 80 9.73 22.77 -9.53
C SER A 80 9.43 23.61 -10.77
N ASN A 81 9.20 22.96 -11.92
CA ASN A 81 8.88 23.62 -13.18
C ASN A 81 7.37 23.88 -13.34
N ASN A 82 6.56 23.60 -12.32
CA ASN A 82 5.10 23.75 -12.34
C ASN A 82 4.44 23.00 -13.52
N ILE A 83 4.95 21.80 -13.83
CA ILE A 83 4.40 21.00 -14.93
C ILE A 83 2.96 20.60 -14.60
N ASN A 84 2.10 20.69 -15.62
CA ASN A 84 0.69 20.34 -15.50
C ASN A 84 0.53 18.81 -15.44
N LEU A 85 0.32 18.26 -14.24
CA LEU A 85 0.22 16.82 -14.01
C LEU A 85 -1.03 16.20 -14.67
N ARG A 86 -2.07 17.00 -14.94
CA ARG A 86 -3.24 16.54 -15.68
C ARG A 86 -2.86 16.19 -17.11
N ASP A 87 -2.06 17.00 -17.79
CA ASP A 87 -1.84 16.82 -19.23
C ASP A 87 -0.54 16.04 -19.52
N GLU A 88 0.44 16.14 -18.62
CA GLU A 88 1.80 15.67 -18.90
C GLU A 88 2.16 14.33 -18.28
N LEU A 89 1.39 13.81 -17.32
CA LEU A 89 1.63 12.45 -16.82
C LEU A 89 1.24 11.41 -17.88
N VAL A 90 2.04 10.36 -18.06
CA VAL A 90 1.77 9.24 -18.93
C VAL A 90 2.10 7.93 -18.22
N PRO A 91 1.33 6.85 -18.46
CA PRO A 91 1.61 5.55 -17.85
C PRO A 91 2.84 4.91 -18.52
N THR A 92 3.62 4.19 -17.72
CA THR A 92 4.71 3.33 -18.17
C THR A 92 4.82 2.10 -17.28
N GLN A 93 5.58 1.09 -17.71
CA GLN A 93 5.87 -0.09 -16.88
C GLN A 93 6.83 0.29 -15.76
N GLN A 94 6.45 -0.06 -14.53
CA GLN A 94 7.28 0.17 -13.34
C GLN A 94 8.51 -0.74 -13.37
N SER A 95 8.35 -1.98 -13.84
CA SER A 95 9.43 -2.97 -13.98
C SER A 95 10.60 -2.46 -14.81
N LEU A 96 10.33 -1.69 -15.88
CA LEU A 96 11.37 -1.10 -16.74
C LEU A 96 12.19 -0.03 -16.02
N ILE A 97 11.56 0.78 -15.16
CA ILE A 97 12.26 1.83 -14.39
C ILE A 97 13.04 1.20 -13.24
N ASN A 98 12.40 0.29 -12.49
CA ASN A 98 13.00 -0.38 -11.34
C ASN A 98 14.01 -1.47 -11.70
N ASN A 99 14.05 -1.88 -12.98
CA ASN A 99 14.87 -2.98 -13.47
C ASN A 99 14.63 -4.29 -12.69
N ILE A 100 13.35 -4.64 -12.48
CA ILE A 100 12.91 -5.89 -11.85
C ILE A 100 11.94 -6.62 -12.78
N PRO A 101 11.74 -7.95 -12.64
CA PRO A 101 10.72 -8.66 -13.42
C PRO A 101 9.33 -8.05 -13.24
N SER A 102 8.50 -8.06 -14.29
CA SER A 102 7.11 -7.56 -14.22
C SER A 102 6.31 -8.24 -13.10
N SER A 103 6.53 -9.55 -12.88
CA SER A 103 5.89 -10.32 -11.80
C SER A 103 6.35 -9.93 -10.39
N ALA A 104 7.42 -9.14 -10.26
CA ALA A 104 7.94 -8.61 -9.00
C ALA A 104 7.41 -7.20 -8.71
N THR A 105 6.48 -6.68 -9.51
CA THR A 105 5.87 -5.37 -9.29
C THR A 105 4.53 -5.51 -8.55
N ALA A 106 4.17 -4.51 -7.77
CA ALA A 106 2.94 -4.43 -6.99
C ALA A 106 2.46 -2.97 -6.92
N GLY A 107 2.40 -2.30 -8.09
CA GLY A 107 2.00 -0.92 -8.23
C GLY A 107 2.73 -0.01 -7.24
N VAL A 108 1.99 0.75 -6.43
CA VAL A 108 2.62 1.70 -5.49
C VAL A 108 3.39 1.05 -4.35
N ILE A 109 3.16 -0.24 -4.03
CA ILE A 109 3.91 -0.96 -3.00
C ILE A 109 5.39 -1.05 -3.39
N THR A 110 5.67 -1.30 -4.66
CA THR A 110 7.03 -1.40 -5.22
C THR A 110 7.50 -0.11 -5.90
N SER A 111 6.82 1.01 -5.63
CA SER A 111 7.32 2.33 -6.03
C SER A 111 8.64 2.64 -5.31
N ARG A 112 9.49 3.46 -5.92
CA ARG A 112 10.73 3.96 -5.31
C ARG A 112 10.43 4.64 -3.98
N ALA A 113 9.42 5.52 -3.94
CA ALA A 113 9.05 6.24 -2.72
C ALA A 113 8.59 5.30 -1.59
N ALA A 114 7.77 4.28 -1.91
CA ALA A 114 7.37 3.30 -0.89
C ALA A 114 8.53 2.41 -0.46
N ALA A 115 9.41 2.01 -1.39
CA ALA A 115 10.56 1.18 -1.08
C ALA A 115 11.53 1.88 -0.13
N GLU A 116 11.89 3.12 -0.46
CA GLU A 116 12.74 3.99 0.39
C GLU A 116 12.12 4.17 1.79
N ALA A 117 10.80 4.37 1.87
CA ALA A 117 10.14 4.65 3.13
C ALA A 117 9.88 3.39 3.98
N PHE A 118 9.60 2.23 3.38
CA PHE A 118 8.97 1.12 4.10
C PHE A 118 9.59 -0.26 3.86
N PHE A 119 10.44 -0.43 2.84
CA PHE A 119 11.30 -1.61 2.74
C PHE A 119 12.63 -1.41 3.47
N VAL A 120 12.90 -0.22 3.96
CA VAL A 120 14.08 0.10 4.76
C VAL A 120 14.08 -0.67 6.09
N ALA A 121 15.21 -1.30 6.39
CA ALA A 121 15.43 -2.09 7.61
C ALA A 121 14.39 -3.19 7.88
N GLY A 122 14.45 -3.78 9.09
CA GLY A 122 13.48 -4.75 9.60
C GLY A 122 13.25 -5.97 8.71
N THR A 123 12.07 -6.57 8.79
CA THR A 123 11.70 -7.80 8.05
C THR A 123 10.53 -7.56 7.08
N ASN A 124 10.46 -6.36 6.50
CA ASN A 124 9.37 -5.85 5.65
C ASN A 124 7.97 -5.78 6.30
N ARG A 125 7.89 -5.85 7.64
CA ARG A 125 6.65 -5.61 8.39
C ARG A 125 6.19 -4.15 8.31
N ALA A 126 7.12 -3.20 8.17
CA ALA A 126 6.80 -1.80 7.96
C ALA A 126 6.04 -1.59 6.64
N MET A 127 6.54 -2.13 5.52
CA MET A 127 5.82 -2.11 4.23
C MET A 127 4.39 -2.65 4.36
N PHE A 128 4.23 -3.81 4.99
CA PHE A 128 2.90 -4.38 5.18
C PHE A 128 1.99 -3.48 6.03
N ARG A 129 2.47 -3.03 7.19
CA ARG A 129 1.74 -2.12 8.09
C ARG A 129 1.30 -0.85 7.37
N PHE A 130 2.21 -0.16 6.70
CA PHE A 130 1.89 1.08 6.00
C PHE A 130 0.97 0.84 4.80
N THR A 131 1.05 -0.32 4.14
CA THR A 131 0.06 -0.72 3.12
C THR A 131 -1.34 -0.83 3.72
N LEU A 132 -1.51 -1.47 4.89
CA LEU A 132 -2.81 -1.53 5.57
C LEU A 132 -3.29 -0.14 6.03
N LEU A 133 -2.40 0.62 6.66
CA LEU A 133 -2.73 1.94 7.16
C LEU A 133 -3.16 2.88 6.03
N ASN A 134 -2.46 2.81 4.90
CA ASN A 134 -2.72 3.66 3.74
C ASN A 134 -3.85 3.12 2.87
N HIS A 135 -4.13 1.83 2.79
CA HIS A 135 -5.08 1.33 1.81
C HIS A 135 -6.28 0.62 2.38
N LEU A 136 -6.22 0.19 3.64
CA LEU A 136 -7.35 -0.38 4.37
C LEU A 136 -7.76 0.49 5.57
N CYS A 137 -7.05 1.60 5.84
CA CYS A 137 -7.34 2.55 6.91
C CYS A 137 -7.36 1.92 8.32
N ASN A 138 -6.65 0.82 8.49
CA ASN A 138 -6.44 0.12 9.75
C ASN A 138 -4.94 -0.01 10.00
N ASP A 139 -4.50 0.32 11.21
CA ASP A 139 -3.17 0.03 11.75
C ASP A 139 -3.20 -1.30 12.50
N MET A 140 -2.03 -1.78 12.93
CA MET A 140 -1.89 -3.11 13.52
C MET A 140 -2.68 -3.28 14.82
N GLU A 141 -2.86 -2.21 15.59
CA GLU A 141 -3.66 -2.24 16.82
C GLU A 141 -5.14 -2.53 16.53
N GLN A 142 -5.69 -1.99 15.43
CA GLN A 142 -7.07 -2.31 15.03
C GLN A 142 -7.18 -3.74 14.47
N MET A 143 -6.07 -4.30 13.99
CA MET A 143 -6.03 -5.62 13.37
C MET A 143 -5.71 -6.75 14.36
N HIS A 144 -5.55 -6.44 15.65
CA HIS A 144 -5.11 -7.37 16.68
C HIS A 144 -6.13 -8.50 16.95
N ASP A 145 -5.85 -9.74 16.51
CA ASP A 145 -6.72 -10.92 16.70
C ASP A 145 -5.94 -12.12 17.26
N THR A 146 -6.16 -12.44 18.54
CA THR A 146 -5.49 -13.55 19.23
C THR A 146 -6.15 -14.92 19.04
N SER A 147 -7.25 -15.00 18.28
CA SER A 147 -8.00 -16.24 18.08
C SER A 147 -7.47 -17.11 16.93
N LEU A 148 -6.59 -16.55 16.10
CA LEU A 148 -6.07 -17.16 14.88
C LEU A 148 -4.77 -17.96 15.14
N SER A 149 -4.42 -18.84 14.20
CA SER A 149 -3.25 -19.74 14.30
C SER A 149 -1.91 -18.98 14.31
N PRO A 150 -1.04 -19.15 15.32
CA PRO A 150 0.25 -18.46 15.41
C PRO A 150 1.41 -19.18 14.69
N ASP A 151 1.12 -20.14 13.80
CA ASP A 151 2.09 -21.08 13.21
C ASP A 151 3.13 -20.42 12.29
N ARG A 152 2.83 -19.23 11.76
CA ARG A 152 3.74 -18.47 10.88
C ARG A 152 4.42 -17.29 11.56
N ILE A 153 4.31 -17.15 12.88
CA ILE A 153 5.04 -16.11 13.60
C ILE A 153 6.53 -16.44 13.62
N ARG A 154 7.36 -15.50 13.15
CA ARG A 154 8.80 -15.70 12.92
C ARG A 154 9.59 -15.80 14.23
N GLN A 155 10.88 -16.14 14.12
CA GLN A 155 11.78 -16.39 15.26
C GLN A 155 12.09 -15.14 16.08
N ASP A 156 12.00 -13.96 15.49
CA ASP A 156 12.44 -12.71 16.09
C ASP A 156 11.52 -12.21 17.21
N VAL A 157 10.28 -12.73 17.26
CA VAL A 157 9.30 -12.40 18.29
C VAL A 157 9.53 -13.26 19.53
N SER A 158 9.98 -12.63 20.62
CA SER A 158 10.35 -13.31 21.87
C SER A 158 9.17 -14.00 22.58
N ARG A 159 9.40 -15.21 23.11
CA ARG A 159 8.44 -16.04 23.88
C ARG A 159 9.17 -17.14 24.65
N SER A 160 8.52 -17.81 25.61
CA SER A 160 9.18 -18.83 26.44
C SER A 160 9.88 -19.91 25.61
N PRO A 161 11.06 -20.40 26.05
CA PRO A 161 11.71 -20.13 27.34
C PRO A 161 12.54 -18.83 27.40
N GLY A 162 12.69 -18.08 26.30
CA GLY A 162 13.57 -16.90 26.21
C GLY A 162 12.90 -15.54 26.43
N GLY A 163 11.58 -15.48 26.69
CA GLY A 163 10.81 -14.25 26.87
C GLY A 163 9.53 -14.45 27.70
N ASP A 164 8.71 -13.40 27.85
CA ASP A 164 7.45 -13.48 28.61
C ASP A 164 6.31 -14.06 27.74
N SER A 165 5.95 -15.33 27.97
CA SER A 165 4.82 -15.96 27.28
C SER A 165 3.49 -15.24 27.46
N ARG A 166 3.27 -14.50 28.55
CA ARG A 166 2.01 -13.75 28.74
C ARG A 166 1.95 -12.57 27.79
N LEU A 167 3.06 -11.87 27.57
CA LEU A 167 3.13 -10.80 26.58
C LEU A 167 2.91 -11.35 25.18
N TYR A 168 3.54 -12.49 24.87
CA TYR A 168 3.36 -13.13 23.57
C TYR A 168 1.89 -13.53 23.32
N LEU A 169 1.28 -14.26 24.26
CA LEU A 169 -0.07 -14.80 24.11
C LEU A 169 -1.16 -13.72 24.11
N ASN A 170 -0.98 -12.62 24.83
CA ASN A 170 -2.00 -11.59 24.99
C ASN A 170 -1.82 -10.37 24.09
N SER A 171 -0.65 -10.19 23.45
CA SER A 171 -0.35 -8.97 22.70
C SER A 171 0.37 -9.26 21.38
N CYS A 172 1.51 -9.97 21.41
CA CYS A 172 2.28 -10.16 20.18
C CYS A 172 1.53 -11.03 19.16
N ILE A 173 0.92 -12.15 19.60
CA ILE A 173 0.15 -13.03 18.72
C ILE A 173 -0.90 -12.25 17.93
N GLY A 174 -1.62 -11.33 18.58
CA GLY A 174 -2.75 -10.66 17.96
C GLY A 174 -2.37 -9.87 16.70
N CYS A 175 -1.22 -9.20 16.71
CA CYS A 175 -0.72 -8.49 15.54
C CYS A 175 0.01 -9.44 14.57
N HIS A 176 0.87 -10.31 15.08
CA HIS A 176 1.79 -11.11 14.25
C HIS A 176 1.10 -12.24 13.49
N THR A 177 0.03 -12.83 14.03
CA THR A 177 -0.67 -13.94 13.39
C THR A 177 -1.23 -13.55 12.01
N GLY A 178 -1.71 -12.32 11.83
CA GLY A 178 -2.11 -11.84 10.50
C GLY A 178 -0.96 -11.23 9.70
N MET A 179 -0.09 -10.49 10.38
CA MET A 179 0.99 -9.74 9.74
C MET A 179 2.06 -10.63 9.12
N ASP A 180 2.59 -11.61 9.86
CA ASP A 180 3.77 -12.37 9.45
C ASP A 180 3.52 -13.26 8.21
N PRO A 181 2.38 -13.99 8.09
CA PRO A 181 2.02 -14.68 6.86
C PRO A 181 1.95 -13.77 5.64
N MET A 182 1.33 -12.59 5.75
CA MET A 182 1.14 -11.70 4.60
C MET A 182 2.40 -10.91 4.26
N ALA A 183 3.14 -10.43 5.26
CA ALA A 183 4.43 -9.80 5.04
C ALA A 183 5.47 -10.76 4.43
N GLN A 184 5.21 -12.07 4.36
CA GLN A 184 6.05 -13.00 3.60
C GLN A 184 6.04 -12.71 2.10
N ALA A 185 4.98 -12.13 1.54
CA ALA A 185 4.93 -11.72 0.13
C ALA A 185 6.10 -10.80 -0.28
N PHE A 186 6.77 -10.19 0.71
CA PHE A 186 7.91 -9.31 0.54
C PHE A 186 9.27 -9.99 0.81
N ALA A 187 9.33 -11.32 0.95
CA ALA A 187 10.54 -12.04 1.38
C ALA A 187 11.76 -11.83 0.47
N TYR A 188 11.53 -11.53 -0.80
CA TYR A 188 12.60 -11.30 -1.79
C TYR A 188 12.96 -9.82 -1.98
N TYR A 189 12.35 -8.91 -1.23
CA TYR A 189 12.51 -7.46 -1.42
C TYR A 189 13.36 -6.83 -0.32
N ASP A 190 14.28 -5.96 -0.73
CA ASP A 190 15.04 -5.10 0.17
C ASP A 190 15.18 -3.69 -0.42
N TYR A 191 15.74 -2.76 0.35
CA TYR A 191 16.11 -1.45 -0.14
C TYR A 191 17.60 -1.20 0.08
N ASP A 192 18.32 -0.86 -0.99
CA ASP A 192 19.75 -0.55 -0.90
C ASP A 192 19.96 0.88 -0.39
N GLU A 193 20.24 1.05 0.89
CA GLU A 193 20.48 2.37 1.49
C GLU A 193 21.87 2.96 1.15
N VAL A 194 22.78 2.19 0.56
CA VAL A 194 24.20 2.55 0.49
C VAL A 194 24.67 2.81 -0.94
N ASN A 195 24.46 1.86 -1.85
CA ASN A 195 25.06 1.90 -3.18
C ASN A 195 24.01 2.19 -4.26
N GLY A 196 22.86 1.53 -4.17
CA GLY A 196 21.80 1.57 -5.16
C GLY A 196 20.75 2.65 -4.93
N MET A 197 20.46 3.04 -3.69
CA MET A 197 19.34 3.92 -3.32
C MET A 197 18.01 3.49 -3.96
N SER A 198 17.84 2.19 -4.16
CA SER A 198 16.79 1.60 -4.99
C SER A 198 16.23 0.31 -4.38
N LEU A 199 15.04 -0.07 -4.82
CA LEU A 199 14.46 -1.38 -4.52
C LEU A 199 15.38 -2.50 -5.05
N GLN A 200 15.68 -3.48 -4.19
CA GLN A 200 16.34 -4.71 -4.55
C GLN A 200 15.33 -5.85 -4.57
N TYR A 201 15.47 -6.75 -5.55
CA TYR A 201 14.64 -7.95 -5.67
C TYR A 201 15.51 -9.17 -6.01
N THR A 202 15.44 -10.20 -5.17
CA THR A 202 16.22 -11.44 -5.32
C THR A 202 15.29 -12.64 -5.50
N PRO A 203 14.85 -12.94 -6.73
CA PRO A 203 13.86 -13.99 -6.97
C PRO A 203 14.34 -15.35 -6.46
N GLY A 204 13.53 -15.98 -5.60
CA GLY A 204 13.83 -17.28 -5.01
C GLY A 204 14.83 -17.25 -3.84
N VAL A 205 15.28 -16.07 -3.41
CA VAL A 205 16.24 -15.92 -2.30
C VAL A 205 15.65 -14.97 -1.27
N VAL A 206 15.28 -15.52 -0.11
CA VAL A 206 14.79 -14.74 1.03
C VAL A 206 15.90 -13.79 1.53
N GLN A 207 15.55 -12.52 1.71
CA GLN A 207 16.46 -11.49 2.18
C GLN A 207 16.96 -11.80 3.59
N ALA A 208 18.27 -11.62 3.82
CA ALA A 208 18.94 -12.00 5.08
C ALA A 208 18.26 -11.38 6.31
N LYS A 209 17.68 -10.18 6.16
CA LYS A 209 16.98 -9.47 7.23
C LYS A 209 15.80 -10.24 7.83
N TYR A 210 15.17 -11.18 7.11
CA TYR A 210 14.13 -12.06 7.65
C TYR A 210 14.64 -13.02 8.74
N PHE A 211 15.96 -13.17 8.86
CA PHE A 211 16.61 -14.02 9.86
C PHE A 211 17.34 -13.21 10.94
N ASN A 212 17.14 -11.89 10.99
CA ASN A 212 17.64 -11.08 12.10
C ASN A 212 16.96 -11.51 13.41
N ASN A 213 17.76 -11.63 14.47
CA ASN A 213 17.31 -12.09 15.79
C ASN A 213 16.68 -13.49 15.78
N ASP A 214 17.11 -14.37 14.89
CA ASP A 214 16.60 -15.75 14.77
C ASP A 214 16.87 -16.64 15.99
N LEU A 215 17.76 -16.20 16.89
CA LEU A 215 18.03 -16.85 18.17
C LEU A 215 17.03 -16.47 19.28
N ASN A 216 16.14 -15.48 19.09
CA ASN A 216 15.15 -15.08 20.09
C ASN A 216 14.16 -16.22 20.39
N PHE A 217 13.70 -16.90 19.34
CA PHE A 217 12.91 -18.12 19.44
C PHE A 217 13.23 -19.04 18.25
N PRO A 218 14.25 -19.92 18.36
CA PRO A 218 14.74 -20.73 17.24
C PRO A 218 13.70 -21.66 16.62
N GLN A 219 12.65 -22.02 17.37
CA GLN A 219 11.52 -22.85 16.91
C GLN A 219 10.45 -22.04 16.16
N GLY A 220 10.63 -20.72 16.01
CA GLY A 220 9.73 -19.86 15.24
C GLY A 220 9.78 -20.16 13.75
N TYR A 221 8.81 -19.63 13.02
CA TYR A 221 8.65 -19.91 11.60
C TYR A 221 9.81 -19.34 10.76
N ARG A 222 10.57 -20.21 10.06
CA ARG A 222 11.64 -19.81 9.11
C ARG A 222 10.97 -19.54 7.77
N THR A 223 10.97 -18.28 7.33
CA THR A 223 10.46 -17.89 6.01
C THR A 223 11.27 -18.59 4.90
N PRO A 224 10.65 -19.50 4.12
CA PRO A 224 11.36 -20.25 3.08
C PRO A 224 11.26 -19.61 1.69
N ASP A 225 10.21 -18.83 1.44
CA ASP A 225 9.82 -18.27 0.13
C ASP A 225 8.94 -17.01 0.32
N ASP A 226 8.27 -16.56 -0.74
CA ASP A 226 7.33 -15.43 -0.75
C ASP A 226 5.85 -15.83 -0.76
N HIS A 227 5.51 -17.07 -0.36
CA HIS A 227 4.14 -17.52 -0.21
C HIS A 227 3.45 -16.84 0.98
N TRP A 228 2.26 -16.29 0.77
CA TRP A 228 1.46 -15.64 1.81
C TRP A 228 0.11 -16.31 2.00
N ASP A 229 -0.38 -16.26 3.25
CA ASP A 229 -1.75 -16.65 3.61
C ASP A 229 -2.45 -15.47 4.29
N ASN A 230 -3.70 -15.19 3.94
CA ASN A 230 -4.53 -14.19 4.59
C ASN A 230 -5.43 -14.85 5.65
N TYR A 231 -4.93 -14.95 6.88
CA TYR A 231 -5.71 -15.47 8.00
C TYR A 231 -6.87 -14.56 8.42
N TRP A 232 -6.82 -13.27 8.09
CA TRP A 232 -7.90 -12.32 8.35
C TRP A 232 -9.12 -12.49 7.45
N ARG A 233 -9.12 -13.46 6.51
CA ARG A 233 -10.37 -13.95 5.92
C ARG A 233 -11.26 -14.72 6.91
N LYS A 234 -10.74 -15.02 8.10
CA LYS A 234 -11.44 -15.62 9.24
C LYS A 234 -11.27 -14.73 10.47
N GLY A 235 -11.93 -15.09 11.57
CA GLY A 235 -11.83 -14.35 12.82
C GLY A 235 -12.53 -13.00 12.75
N GLN A 236 -12.17 -12.09 13.64
CA GLN A 236 -12.90 -10.83 13.78
C GLN A 236 -12.64 -9.84 12.63
N ASN A 237 -11.54 -10.02 11.89
CA ASN A 237 -11.15 -9.13 10.79
C ASN A 237 -11.76 -9.53 9.43
N SER A 238 -12.56 -10.61 9.37
CA SER A 238 -13.12 -11.15 8.12
C SER A 238 -14.04 -10.17 7.38
N TYR A 239 -14.61 -9.19 8.08
CA TYR A 239 -15.45 -8.16 7.46
C TYR A 239 -14.69 -7.31 6.44
N LEU A 240 -13.37 -7.17 6.56
CA LEU A 240 -12.54 -6.43 5.59
C LEU A 240 -12.46 -7.15 4.24
N PHE A 241 -12.64 -8.46 4.24
CA PHE A 241 -12.54 -9.33 3.07
C PHE A 241 -13.90 -9.95 2.73
N ILE A 242 -14.99 -9.30 3.12
CA ILE A 242 -16.33 -9.75 2.73
C ILE A 242 -16.45 -9.70 1.20
N ASP A 243 -17.04 -10.76 0.65
CA ASP A 243 -17.16 -11.02 -0.80
C ASP A 243 -15.84 -11.35 -1.52
N SER A 244 -14.70 -11.47 -0.82
CA SER A 244 -13.48 -11.96 -1.45
C SER A 244 -13.67 -13.40 -1.93
N THR A 245 -13.47 -13.62 -3.22
CA THR A 245 -13.56 -14.95 -3.85
C THR A 245 -12.17 -15.51 -4.13
N GLY A 246 -12.08 -16.81 -4.44
CA GLY A 246 -10.80 -17.48 -4.71
C GLY A 246 -9.97 -17.78 -3.45
N PRO A 247 -8.71 -18.25 -3.64
CA PRO A 247 -7.81 -18.59 -2.56
C PRO A 247 -7.55 -17.41 -1.62
N SER A 248 -7.41 -17.69 -0.32
CA SER A 248 -6.95 -16.73 0.68
C SER A 248 -5.42 -16.77 0.81
N SER A 249 -4.71 -17.06 -0.28
CA SER A 249 -3.26 -17.23 -0.33
C SER A 249 -2.75 -16.97 -1.75
N GLY A 250 -1.44 -16.79 -1.87
CA GLY A 250 -0.77 -16.55 -3.15
C GLY A 250 0.73 -16.37 -2.96
N ASP A 251 1.41 -15.98 -4.04
CA ASP A 251 2.86 -15.80 -4.05
C ASP A 251 3.22 -14.38 -4.46
N GLY A 252 4.12 -13.76 -3.70
CA GLY A 252 4.71 -12.46 -4.02
C GLY A 252 3.80 -11.24 -3.80
N ALA A 253 4.43 -10.07 -3.79
CA ALA A 253 3.80 -8.78 -3.55
C ALA A 253 2.63 -8.47 -4.49
N GLN A 254 2.72 -8.90 -5.75
CA GLN A 254 1.70 -8.61 -6.76
C GLN A 254 0.35 -9.23 -6.43
N SER A 255 0.35 -10.52 -6.07
CA SER A 255 -0.88 -11.26 -5.75
C SER A 255 -1.45 -10.82 -4.40
N LEU A 256 -0.59 -10.52 -3.40
CA LEU A 256 -1.03 -9.90 -2.15
C LEU A 256 -1.69 -8.55 -2.40
N GLY A 257 -1.11 -7.72 -3.26
CA GLY A 257 -1.69 -6.46 -3.68
C GLY A 257 -3.07 -6.61 -4.30
N ALA A 258 -3.29 -7.66 -5.08
CA ALA A 258 -4.61 -7.97 -5.65
C ALA A 258 -5.61 -8.40 -4.56
N GLU A 259 -5.20 -9.19 -3.57
CA GLU A 259 -6.03 -9.54 -2.41
C GLU A 259 -6.47 -8.30 -1.63
N LEU A 260 -5.52 -7.42 -1.31
CA LEU A 260 -5.78 -6.19 -0.55
C LEU A 260 -6.63 -5.22 -1.37
N GLY A 261 -6.29 -4.98 -2.64
CA GLY A 261 -7.00 -4.03 -3.51
C GLY A 261 -8.44 -4.41 -3.81
N ASN A 262 -8.77 -5.70 -3.82
CA ASN A 262 -10.13 -6.20 -4.05
C ASN A 262 -10.97 -6.33 -2.76
N SER A 263 -10.37 -6.06 -1.59
CA SER A 263 -11.05 -6.17 -0.31
C SER A 263 -12.13 -5.09 -0.12
N ALA A 264 -13.15 -5.40 0.69
CA ALA A 264 -14.13 -4.41 1.12
C ALA A 264 -13.48 -3.29 1.97
N GLY A 265 -12.46 -3.66 2.76
CA GLY A 265 -11.64 -2.71 3.53
C GLY A 265 -10.95 -1.67 2.63
N PHE A 266 -10.44 -2.08 1.47
CA PHE A 266 -9.86 -1.15 0.50
C PHE A 266 -10.88 -0.14 0.00
N ALA A 267 -12.04 -0.63 -0.47
CA ALA A 267 -13.10 0.23 -0.96
C ALA A 267 -13.57 1.24 0.12
N ALA A 268 -13.80 0.77 1.34
CA ALA A 268 -14.19 1.62 2.45
C ALA A 268 -13.14 2.69 2.77
N CYS A 269 -11.85 2.32 2.78
CA CYS A 269 -10.77 3.25 3.05
C CYS A 269 -10.67 4.35 1.99
N GLN A 270 -10.74 4.00 0.70
CA GLN A 270 -10.66 4.99 -0.38
C GLN A 270 -11.83 5.98 -0.33
N VAL A 271 -13.06 5.49 -0.10
CA VAL A 271 -14.24 6.36 0.06
C VAL A 271 -14.10 7.28 1.27
N LYS A 272 -13.67 6.76 2.42
CA LYS A 272 -13.45 7.57 3.63
C LYS A 272 -12.42 8.68 3.40
N LYS A 273 -11.33 8.38 2.69
CA LYS A 273 -10.30 9.36 2.36
C LYS A 273 -10.83 10.45 1.42
N VAL A 274 -11.60 10.07 0.40
CA VAL A 274 -12.24 11.05 -0.49
C VAL A 274 -13.23 11.90 0.27
N PHE A 275 -14.04 11.31 1.15
CA PHE A 275 -14.96 12.01 2.04
C PHE A 275 -14.22 13.08 2.84
N ARG A 276 -13.14 12.72 3.53
CA ARG A 276 -12.33 13.68 4.27
C ARG A 276 -11.75 14.79 3.37
N ALA A 277 -11.27 14.46 2.19
CA ALA A 277 -10.64 15.42 1.29
C ALA A 277 -11.66 16.42 0.69
N VAL A 278 -12.91 15.98 0.47
CA VAL A 278 -13.96 16.77 -0.18
C VAL A 278 -14.83 17.51 0.83
N CYS A 279 -15.20 16.84 1.93
CA CYS A 279 -16.10 17.37 2.95
C CYS A 279 -15.35 18.05 4.10
N LEU A 280 -14.02 17.95 4.13
CA LEU A 280 -13.13 18.55 5.13
C LEU A 280 -13.41 18.10 6.58
N ARG A 281 -14.05 16.94 6.75
CA ARG A 281 -14.35 16.29 8.03
C ARG A 281 -14.39 14.77 7.86
N GLU A 282 -14.31 14.04 8.97
CA GLU A 282 -14.56 12.59 8.96
C GLU A 282 -16.08 12.32 8.80
N PRO A 283 -16.48 11.20 8.18
CA PRO A 283 -17.88 10.80 8.15
C PRO A 283 -18.38 10.44 9.56
N ASP A 284 -19.63 10.80 9.87
CA ASP A 284 -20.29 10.53 11.14
C ASP A 284 -21.56 9.66 10.95
N LEU A 285 -22.33 9.45 12.03
CA LEU A 285 -23.50 8.56 12.03
C LEU A 285 -24.53 8.90 10.94
N PRO A 286 -24.95 10.16 10.75
CA PRO A 286 -25.78 10.58 9.61
C PRO A 286 -25.24 10.20 8.23
N ASP A 287 -23.93 10.19 8.04
CA ASP A 287 -23.31 9.94 6.73
C ASP A 287 -23.27 8.46 6.34
N ASN A 288 -23.39 7.54 7.30
CA ASN A 288 -23.19 6.10 7.11
C ASN A 288 -23.97 5.54 5.91
N GLY A 289 -25.25 5.93 5.76
CA GLY A 289 -26.08 5.47 4.63
C GLY A 289 -25.52 5.89 3.28
N LYS A 290 -25.06 7.15 3.17
CA LYS A 290 -24.46 7.68 1.94
C LYS A 290 -23.07 7.09 1.70
N VAL A 291 -22.22 7.01 2.71
CA VAL A 291 -20.88 6.40 2.59
C VAL A 291 -21.00 4.95 2.11
N ASN A 292 -21.90 4.16 2.69
CA ASN A 292 -22.15 2.79 2.25
C ASN A 292 -22.65 2.72 0.79
N GLN A 293 -23.52 3.65 0.38
CA GLN A 293 -23.95 3.76 -1.01
C GLN A 293 -22.77 4.04 -1.94
N ILE A 294 -21.88 4.98 -1.59
CA ILE A 294 -20.71 5.32 -2.41
C ILE A 294 -19.72 4.15 -2.46
N ILE A 295 -19.52 3.42 -1.37
CA ILE A 295 -18.69 2.18 -1.35
C ILE A 295 -19.27 1.14 -2.32
N ALA A 296 -20.58 0.92 -2.28
CA ALA A 296 -21.25 -0.02 -3.18
C ALA A 296 -21.12 0.42 -4.66
N THR A 297 -21.33 1.70 -4.97
CA THR A 297 -21.11 2.25 -6.32
C THR A 297 -19.66 2.09 -6.75
N PHE A 298 -18.69 2.37 -5.86
CA PHE A 298 -17.27 2.27 -6.16
C PHE A 298 -16.88 0.86 -6.58
N ARG A 299 -17.30 -0.15 -5.82
CA ARG A 299 -17.08 -1.57 -6.15
C ARG A 299 -17.86 -1.98 -7.41
N GLY A 300 -19.11 -1.55 -7.54
CA GLY A 300 -20.01 -1.93 -8.64
C GLY A 300 -19.70 -1.29 -10.00
N THR A 301 -18.94 -0.19 -10.03
CA THR A 301 -18.57 0.52 -11.27
C THR A 301 -17.13 0.24 -11.70
N GLY A 302 -16.47 -0.75 -11.08
CA GLY A 302 -15.09 -1.13 -11.41
C GLY A 302 -14.04 -0.21 -10.81
N TYR A 303 -14.25 0.26 -9.58
CA TYR A 303 -13.28 1.02 -8.79
C TYR A 303 -12.85 2.36 -9.41
N ARG A 304 -13.81 3.13 -9.94
CA ARG A 304 -13.55 4.45 -10.56
C ARG A 304 -13.53 5.55 -9.50
N MET A 305 -12.34 6.07 -9.18
CA MET A 305 -12.19 7.11 -8.15
C MET A 305 -12.85 8.44 -8.54
N LYS A 306 -12.92 8.79 -9.82
CA LYS A 306 -13.65 10.01 -10.24
C LYS A 306 -15.12 9.96 -9.84
N GLN A 307 -15.74 8.79 -9.91
CA GLN A 307 -17.13 8.64 -9.46
C GLN A 307 -17.25 8.88 -7.95
N VAL A 308 -16.32 8.34 -7.15
CA VAL A 308 -16.29 8.55 -5.69
C VAL A 308 -16.15 10.03 -5.34
N PHE A 309 -15.21 10.75 -5.98
CA PHE A 309 -15.03 12.19 -5.78
C PHE A 309 -16.27 12.98 -6.20
N ALA A 310 -16.93 12.61 -7.30
CA ALA A 310 -18.15 13.27 -7.77
C ALA A 310 -19.34 13.06 -6.81
N ASP A 311 -19.61 11.81 -6.42
CA ASP A 311 -20.73 11.47 -5.52
C ASP A 311 -20.57 12.09 -4.14
N THR A 312 -19.33 12.12 -3.65
CA THR A 312 -18.99 12.76 -2.37
C THR A 312 -19.17 14.27 -2.44
N ALA A 313 -18.73 14.91 -3.53
CA ALA A 313 -18.89 16.36 -3.70
C ALA A 313 -20.37 16.76 -3.76
N VAL A 314 -21.19 16.01 -4.50
CA VAL A 314 -22.65 16.24 -4.55
C VAL A 314 -23.28 16.13 -3.17
N TYR A 315 -22.86 15.15 -2.36
CA TYR A 315 -23.38 14.99 -1.01
C TYR A 315 -22.98 16.14 -0.08
N CYS A 316 -21.70 16.53 -0.09
CA CYS A 316 -21.17 17.53 0.84
C CYS A 316 -21.45 18.98 0.43
N MET A 317 -21.85 19.24 -0.81
CA MET A 317 -22.44 20.54 -1.19
C MET A 317 -23.80 20.80 -0.53
N GLY A 318 -24.51 19.74 -0.12
CA GLY A 318 -25.85 19.83 0.46
C GLY A 318 -25.89 19.89 1.99
N GLN A 319 -24.73 19.98 2.65
CA GLN A 319 -24.56 20.05 4.10
C GLN A 319 -23.87 21.36 4.51
#